data_AF-A0A8X7MWQ5-F1
#
_entry.id   AF-A0A8X7MWQ5-F1
#
_cell.length_a   1.000
_cell.length_b   1.000
_cell.length_c   1.000
_cell.angle_alpha   90.00
_cell.angle_beta   90.00
_cell.angle_gamma   90.00
#
_symmetry.space_group_name_H-M   'P 1'
#
loop_
_entity.id
_entity.type
_entity.pdbx_description
1 polymer ?
#
loop_
_entity_poly.entity_id
_entity_poly.type
_entity_poly.pdbx_seq_one_letter_code
_entity_poly.pdbx_strand_id
1 'polypeptide(L)'
;MLKSLIAAAIATAALVAGAPVEETVAKRAPAGVPGFDISHYQPNVDFASEYSKGARWVYIKATEGTTYTDSSFSSHYTGATNAGLLRGAYHFARPDVSSGATQANYFISNGGGWSGDGRTLPGALDIEYNPYGATCYGLSKSAMTSWIKDFSDTYHAKTGRCPTIYTTTDWWTTCTGSSAFGSTNALWIARYSSSVGTLPSG
;
A
#
# COMPACT_ATOMS: atom_id res chain seq x y z
N MET A 1 -76.76 41.69 -11.49
CA MET A 1 -75.84 40.53 -11.53
C MET A 1 -74.98 40.54 -10.28
N LEU A 2 -75.36 39.76 -9.26
CA LEU A 2 -74.61 39.58 -8.00
C LEU A 2 -74.44 38.06 -7.84
N LYS A 3 -73.33 37.48 -8.29
CA LYS A 3 -72.04 37.26 -7.59
C LYS A 3 -72.16 36.26 -6.44
N SER A 4 -71.80 35.02 -6.77
CA SER A 4 -71.65 33.86 -5.87
C SER A 4 -70.40 33.95 -4.99
N LEU A 5 -70.56 33.41 -3.80
CA LEU A 5 -69.58 33.07 -2.76
C LEU A 5 -68.62 31.96 -3.20
N ILE A 6 -67.39 31.97 -2.71
CA ILE A 6 -66.63 30.75 -2.36
C ILE A 6 -65.87 31.00 -1.05
N ALA A 7 -66.06 30.09 -0.09
CA ALA A 7 -65.37 30.00 1.18
C ALA A 7 -63.96 29.42 1.01
N ALA A 8 -62.98 29.94 1.77
CA ALA A 8 -61.63 29.40 1.81
C ALA A 8 -61.47 28.47 3.02
N ALA A 9 -61.00 27.24 2.76
CA ALA A 9 -60.66 26.24 3.77
C ALA A 9 -59.24 26.47 4.31
N ILE A 10 -59.06 26.27 5.61
CA ILE A 10 -57.78 26.31 6.32
C ILE A 10 -57.05 24.99 6.10
N ALA A 11 -55.84 25.02 5.55
CA ALA A 11 -54.94 23.87 5.44
C ALA A 11 -53.90 23.92 6.56
N THR A 12 -53.87 22.89 7.40
CA THR A 12 -52.83 22.64 8.41
C THR A 12 -51.55 22.12 7.75
N ALA A 13 -50.42 22.77 8.01
CA ALA A 13 -49.10 22.33 7.59
C ALA A 13 -48.57 21.24 8.54
N ALA A 14 -48.21 20.07 8.01
CA ALA A 14 -47.44 19.06 8.73
C ALA A 14 -45.94 19.33 8.55
N LEU A 15 -45.20 19.52 9.65
CA LEU A 15 -43.74 19.54 9.62
C LEU A 15 -43.23 18.10 9.43
N VAL A 16 -42.57 17.85 8.30
CA VAL A 16 -41.73 16.66 8.13
C VAL A 16 -40.35 17.00 8.69
N ALA A 17 -39.98 16.38 9.81
CA ALA A 17 -38.63 16.45 10.33
C ALA A 17 -37.69 15.67 9.39
N GLY A 18 -36.79 16.37 8.70
CA GLY A 18 -35.75 15.75 7.89
C GLY A 18 -34.73 15.05 8.79
N ALA A 19 -34.49 13.76 8.57
CA ALA A 19 -33.36 13.06 9.15
C ALA A 19 -32.04 13.70 8.64
N PRO A 20 -30.98 13.78 9.45
CA PRO A 20 -29.69 14.26 8.99
C PRO A 20 -29.15 13.26 7.97
N VAL A 21 -28.96 13.72 6.73
CA VAL A 21 -28.10 13.05 5.76
C VAL A 21 -26.68 13.24 6.23
N GLU A 22 -26.09 12.18 6.76
CA GLU A 22 -24.67 12.13 7.06
C GLU A 22 -23.92 12.05 5.71
N GLU A 23 -23.61 13.21 5.15
CA GLU A 23 -22.81 13.33 3.94
C GLU A 23 -21.39 12.87 4.27
N THR A 24 -21.07 11.63 3.93
CA THR A 24 -19.70 11.10 4.04
C THR A 24 -18.85 11.82 3.01
N VAL A 25 -18.27 12.97 3.40
CA VAL A 25 -17.28 13.68 2.60
C VAL A 25 -16.08 12.75 2.43
N ALA A 26 -16.01 12.10 1.27
CA ALA A 26 -14.88 11.27 0.91
C ALA A 26 -13.61 12.13 0.97
N LYS A 27 -12.73 11.86 1.94
CA LYS A 27 -11.43 12.52 2.03
C LYS A 27 -10.69 12.29 0.70
N ARG A 28 -10.45 13.37 -0.04
CA ARG A 28 -9.58 13.35 -1.22
C ARG A 28 -8.20 12.89 -0.76
N ALA A 29 -7.55 12.05 -1.57
CA ALA A 29 -6.16 11.71 -1.32
C ALA A 29 -5.34 13.02 -1.32
N PRO A 30 -4.53 13.30 -0.27
CA PRO A 30 -3.64 14.45 -0.32
C PRO A 30 -2.76 14.34 -1.56
N ALA A 31 -2.38 15.48 -2.13
CA ALA A 31 -1.34 15.54 -3.15
C ALA A 31 0.01 15.19 -2.50
N GLY A 32 0.21 13.89 -2.23
CA GLY A 32 1.45 13.38 -1.67
C GLY A 32 2.63 13.66 -2.60
N VAL A 33 3.84 13.40 -2.12
CA VAL A 33 5.03 13.47 -2.96
C VAL A 33 4.91 12.40 -4.05
N PRO A 34 4.92 12.75 -5.35
CA PRO A 34 4.75 11.76 -6.40
C PRO A 34 5.90 10.75 -6.44
N GLY A 35 5.56 9.51 -6.74
CA GLY A 35 6.50 8.43 -7.00
C GLY A 35 5.78 7.26 -7.67
N PHE A 36 6.51 6.19 -7.88
CA PHE A 36 6.05 5.03 -8.64
C PHE A 36 6.78 3.77 -8.19
N ASP A 37 6.37 2.62 -8.71
CA ASP A 37 7.04 1.35 -8.49
C ASP A 37 7.18 0.57 -9.79
N ILE A 38 8.22 -0.24 -9.88
CA ILE A 38 8.60 -0.98 -11.10
C ILE A 38 9.19 -2.34 -10.77
N SER A 39 9.21 -3.21 -11.78
CA SER A 39 9.87 -4.52 -11.77
C SER A 39 10.44 -4.79 -13.17
N HIS A 40 10.93 -6.01 -13.43
CA HIS A 40 11.30 -6.44 -14.78
C HIS A 40 10.19 -6.26 -15.84
N TYR A 41 8.92 -6.12 -15.45
CA TYR A 41 7.82 -5.82 -16.39
C TYR A 41 7.96 -4.46 -17.08
N GLN A 42 8.80 -3.57 -16.58
CA GLN A 42 9.16 -2.30 -17.22
C GLN A 42 10.61 -2.39 -17.72
N PRO A 43 10.87 -2.99 -18.90
CA PRO A 43 12.23 -3.29 -19.36
C PRO A 43 13.08 -2.05 -19.66
N ASN A 44 12.44 -0.91 -19.95
CA ASN A 44 13.09 0.37 -20.23
C ASN A 44 12.37 1.47 -19.45
N VAL A 45 13.09 2.17 -18.58
CA VAL A 45 12.55 3.27 -17.76
C VAL A 45 13.41 4.52 -17.97
N ASP A 46 12.80 5.60 -18.44
CA ASP A 46 13.44 6.92 -18.51
C ASP A 46 13.27 7.66 -17.19
N PHE A 47 14.17 7.37 -16.24
CA PHE A 47 14.14 7.95 -14.90
C PHE A 47 14.30 9.48 -14.90
N ALA A 48 15.03 10.05 -15.86
CA ALA A 48 15.20 11.50 -15.96
C ALA A 48 13.88 12.17 -16.38
N SER A 49 13.17 11.57 -17.34
CA SER A 49 11.82 11.99 -17.73
C SER A 49 10.85 11.91 -16.55
N GLU A 50 10.82 10.79 -15.82
CA GLU A 50 9.94 10.66 -14.64
C GLU A 50 10.26 11.68 -13.54
N TYR A 51 11.53 11.94 -13.27
CA TYR A 51 11.94 12.98 -12.32
C TYR A 51 11.46 14.37 -12.76
N SER A 52 11.61 14.70 -14.06
CA SER A 52 11.16 15.97 -14.64
C SER A 52 9.63 16.16 -14.58
N LYS A 53 8.87 15.06 -14.64
CA LYS A 53 7.41 15.04 -14.48
C LYS A 53 6.96 15.17 -13.01
N GLY A 54 7.90 15.14 -12.06
CA GLY A 54 7.64 15.41 -10.65
C GLY A 54 7.84 14.21 -9.72
N ALA A 55 8.22 13.03 -10.22
CA ALA A 55 8.54 11.89 -9.36
C ALA A 55 9.74 12.22 -8.46
N ARG A 56 9.68 11.80 -7.19
CA ARG A 56 10.77 11.99 -6.21
C ARG A 56 11.21 10.70 -5.54
N TRP A 57 10.43 9.64 -5.65
CA TRP A 57 10.77 8.34 -5.11
C TRP A 57 10.33 7.20 -6.02
N VAL A 58 10.99 6.05 -5.89
CA VAL A 58 10.63 4.81 -6.58
C VAL A 58 10.88 3.57 -5.71
N TYR A 59 9.95 2.62 -5.74
CA TYR A 59 10.17 1.26 -5.23
C TYR A 59 10.45 0.29 -6.39
N ILE A 60 11.43 -0.61 -6.22
CA ILE A 60 11.91 -1.48 -7.30
C ILE A 60 11.88 -2.93 -6.82
N LYS A 61 11.23 -3.83 -7.56
CA LYS A 61 11.20 -5.26 -7.20
C LYS A 61 12.62 -5.79 -7.13
N ALA A 62 12.98 -6.40 -6.02
CA ALA A 62 14.27 -7.06 -5.86
C ALA A 62 14.14 -8.58 -5.85
N THR A 63 13.15 -9.09 -5.11
CA THR A 63 13.01 -10.53 -4.85
C THR A 63 11.56 -10.96 -4.74
N GLU A 64 11.35 -12.26 -4.92
CA GLU A 64 10.09 -12.92 -4.65
C GLU A 64 10.33 -14.29 -4.01
N GLY A 65 9.62 -14.57 -2.92
CA GLY A 65 9.79 -15.80 -2.14
C GLY A 65 11.25 -16.05 -1.76
N THR A 66 11.78 -17.23 -2.06
CA THR A 66 13.14 -17.63 -1.67
C THR A 66 14.08 -17.88 -2.84
N THR A 67 13.59 -17.79 -4.07
CA THR A 67 14.29 -18.30 -5.25
C THR A 67 14.37 -17.31 -6.39
N TYR A 68 13.53 -16.29 -6.42
CA TYR A 68 13.51 -15.32 -7.51
C TYR A 68 14.20 -14.02 -7.12
N THR A 69 15.15 -13.60 -7.96
CA THR A 69 15.72 -12.24 -7.98
C THR A 69 15.27 -11.56 -9.26
N ASP A 70 14.84 -10.31 -9.17
CA ASP A 70 14.41 -9.54 -10.33
C ASP A 70 15.64 -9.11 -11.15
N SER A 71 15.70 -9.57 -12.41
CA SER A 71 16.86 -9.35 -13.27
C SER A 71 17.07 -7.89 -13.66
N SER A 72 16.04 -7.05 -13.57
CA SER A 72 16.12 -5.61 -13.84
C SER A 72 16.43 -4.78 -12.60
N PHE A 73 16.47 -5.38 -11.40
CA PHE A 73 16.69 -4.64 -10.15
C PHE A 73 17.93 -3.75 -10.21
N SER A 74 19.09 -4.31 -10.56
CA SER A 74 20.37 -3.58 -10.54
C SER A 74 20.40 -2.40 -11.51
N SER A 75 19.88 -2.58 -12.73
CA SER A 75 19.82 -1.51 -13.73
C SER A 75 18.84 -0.42 -13.32
N HIS A 76 17.66 -0.80 -12.80
CA HIS A 76 16.67 0.15 -12.28
C HIS A 76 17.19 0.93 -11.07
N TYR A 77 17.82 0.25 -10.12
CA TYR A 77 18.33 0.89 -8.90
C TYR A 77 19.44 1.90 -9.22
N THR A 78 20.31 1.56 -10.18
CA THR A 78 21.35 2.46 -10.69
C THR A 78 20.74 3.64 -11.45
N GLY A 79 19.80 3.40 -12.35
CA GLY A 79 19.12 4.43 -13.13
C GLY A 79 18.38 5.45 -12.24
N ALA A 80 17.62 4.95 -11.26
CA ALA A 80 16.94 5.79 -10.27
C ALA A 80 17.93 6.62 -9.44
N THR A 81 19.03 6.00 -9.00
CA THR A 81 20.09 6.70 -8.26
C THR A 81 20.67 7.83 -9.11
N ASN A 82 21.03 7.58 -10.36
CA ASN A 82 21.61 8.58 -11.26
C ASN A 82 20.65 9.74 -11.58
N ALA A 83 19.35 9.46 -11.66
CA ALA A 83 18.32 10.49 -11.87
C ALA A 83 17.99 11.32 -10.61
N GLY A 84 18.55 10.98 -9.44
CA GLY A 84 18.32 11.73 -8.20
C GLY A 84 17.05 11.34 -7.44
N LEU A 85 16.42 10.21 -7.78
CA LEU A 85 15.27 9.70 -7.03
C LEU A 85 15.70 9.10 -5.68
N LEU A 86 14.87 9.28 -4.65
CA LEU A 86 14.89 8.36 -3.51
C LEU A 86 14.47 6.98 -4.02
N ARG A 87 15.16 5.93 -3.59
CA ARG A 87 14.89 4.57 -4.08
C ARG A 87 14.86 3.56 -2.96
N GLY A 88 13.89 2.67 -3.01
CA GLY A 88 13.74 1.51 -2.15
C GLY A 88 13.59 0.25 -2.98
N ALA A 89 13.85 -0.89 -2.37
CA ALA A 89 13.55 -2.17 -2.95
C ALA A 89 12.26 -2.73 -2.36
N TYR A 90 11.55 -3.60 -3.08
CA TYR A 90 10.46 -4.38 -2.50
C TYR A 90 10.63 -5.89 -2.71
N HIS A 91 10.02 -6.64 -1.81
CA HIS A 91 9.99 -8.10 -1.79
C HIS A 91 8.55 -8.59 -1.95
N PHE A 92 8.28 -9.39 -2.97
CA PHE A 92 6.99 -10.06 -3.13
C PHE A 92 6.94 -11.30 -2.24
N ALA A 93 6.08 -11.27 -1.24
CA ALA A 93 6.01 -12.30 -0.22
C ALA A 93 5.42 -13.61 -0.76
N ARG A 94 5.98 -14.72 -0.30
CA ARG A 94 5.41 -16.07 -0.48
C ARG A 94 5.26 -16.79 0.86
N PRO A 95 4.30 -16.42 1.73
CA PRO A 95 4.18 -17.01 3.06
C PRO A 95 3.98 -18.54 3.08
N ASP A 96 3.55 -19.13 1.97
CA ASP A 96 3.40 -20.56 1.76
C ASP A 96 4.73 -21.32 1.58
N VAL A 97 5.83 -20.65 1.23
CA VAL A 97 7.08 -21.35 0.85
C VAL A 97 8.16 -21.35 1.92
N SER A 98 8.11 -20.46 2.91
CA SER A 98 9.10 -20.39 4.01
C SER A 98 8.66 -19.42 5.12
N SER A 99 9.46 -19.29 6.18
CA SER A 99 9.24 -18.30 7.25
C SER A 99 9.45 -16.84 6.79
N GLY A 100 8.94 -15.88 7.57
CA GLY A 100 9.14 -14.46 7.31
C GLY A 100 10.61 -14.08 7.44
N ALA A 101 11.32 -14.61 8.44
CA ALA A 101 12.74 -14.41 8.63
C ALA A 101 13.56 -14.93 7.43
N THR A 102 13.21 -16.08 6.86
CA THR A 102 13.90 -16.62 5.68
C THR A 102 13.80 -15.64 4.50
N GLN A 103 12.61 -15.12 4.22
CA GLN A 103 12.41 -14.20 3.11
C GLN A 103 12.99 -12.81 3.38
N ALA A 104 12.97 -12.33 4.63
CA ALA A 104 13.62 -11.08 4.99
C ALA A 104 15.14 -11.14 4.75
N ASN A 105 15.80 -12.23 5.17
CA ASN A 105 17.23 -12.41 4.92
C ASN A 105 17.54 -12.54 3.43
N TYR A 106 16.70 -13.25 2.67
CA TYR A 106 16.85 -13.37 1.22
C TYR A 106 16.71 -12.00 0.53
N PHE A 107 15.68 -11.24 0.89
CA PHE A 107 15.47 -9.89 0.39
C PHE A 107 16.65 -8.97 0.67
N ILE A 108 17.11 -8.89 1.93
CA ILE A 108 18.24 -8.04 2.33
C ILE A 108 19.50 -8.38 1.53
N SER A 109 19.79 -9.68 1.35
CA SER A 109 20.99 -10.14 0.65
C SER A 109 20.96 -9.85 -0.86
N ASN A 110 19.79 -9.54 -1.43
CA ASN A 110 19.59 -9.40 -2.87
C ASN A 110 18.98 -8.03 -3.24
N GLY A 111 19.29 -6.98 -2.49
CA GLY A 111 18.92 -5.60 -2.82
C GLY A 111 18.00 -4.90 -1.82
N GLY A 112 17.45 -5.64 -0.87
CA GLY A 112 16.60 -5.11 0.20
C GLY A 112 17.32 -4.39 1.33
N GLY A 113 18.64 -4.28 1.29
CA GLY A 113 19.42 -3.57 2.31
C GLY A 113 19.05 -2.09 2.43
N TRP A 114 19.33 -1.51 3.60
CA TRP A 114 19.15 -0.08 3.85
C TRP A 114 20.42 0.52 4.44
N SER A 115 20.70 1.77 4.07
CA SER A 115 21.73 2.60 4.68
C SER A 115 21.23 4.04 4.87
N GLY A 116 21.79 4.74 5.86
CA GLY A 116 21.49 6.14 6.14
C GLY A 116 22.12 7.13 5.17
N ASP A 117 22.13 6.84 3.86
CA ASP A 117 22.79 7.63 2.81
C ASP A 117 21.97 8.85 2.33
N GLY A 118 20.80 9.09 2.94
CA GLY A 118 19.88 10.15 2.54
C GLY A 118 19.14 9.90 1.21
N ARG A 119 19.29 8.71 0.61
CA ARG A 119 18.71 8.36 -0.69
C ARG A 119 17.94 7.03 -0.67
N THR A 120 18.16 6.20 0.36
CA THR A 120 17.56 4.88 0.52
C THR A 120 16.29 4.91 1.35
N LEU A 121 15.17 4.54 0.73
CA LEU A 121 13.94 4.22 1.46
C LEU A 121 14.13 2.88 2.20
N PRO A 122 13.49 2.67 3.37
CA PRO A 122 13.37 1.33 3.94
C PRO A 122 12.83 0.35 2.89
N GLY A 123 13.22 -0.91 2.94
CA GLY A 123 12.65 -1.93 2.05
C GLY A 123 11.16 -2.11 2.28
N ALA A 124 10.42 -2.47 1.24
CA ALA A 124 8.99 -2.76 1.33
C ALA A 124 8.72 -4.28 1.28
N LEU A 125 7.82 -4.73 2.15
CA LEU A 125 7.19 -6.04 2.09
C LEU A 125 5.90 -5.89 1.27
N ASP A 126 5.89 -6.45 0.07
CA ASP A 126 4.69 -6.61 -0.74
C ASP A 126 3.99 -7.91 -0.32
N ILE A 127 2.86 -7.77 0.40
CA ILE A 127 2.09 -8.86 0.96
C ILE A 127 0.62 -8.72 0.55
N GLU A 128 0.25 -9.43 -0.50
CA GLU A 128 -1.01 -9.27 -1.22
C GLU A 128 -1.56 -10.61 -1.75
N TYR A 129 -2.57 -10.57 -2.61
CA TYR A 129 -3.23 -11.76 -3.17
C TYR A 129 -2.22 -12.73 -3.76
N ASN A 130 -2.37 -14.01 -3.42
CA ASN A 130 -1.51 -15.04 -3.98
C ASN A 130 -1.84 -15.30 -5.46
N PRO A 131 -0.93 -15.04 -6.42
CA PRO A 131 -1.19 -15.31 -7.83
C PRO A 131 -1.05 -16.81 -8.19
N TYR A 132 -0.65 -17.66 -7.22
CA TYR A 132 -0.37 -19.08 -7.42
C TYR A 132 -1.34 -20.03 -6.72
N GLY A 133 -2.37 -19.52 -6.02
CA GLY A 133 -3.28 -20.38 -5.27
C GLY A 133 -4.23 -19.64 -4.35
N ALA A 134 -4.40 -20.17 -3.13
CA ALA A 134 -5.34 -19.63 -2.16
C ALA A 134 -5.01 -18.18 -1.82
N THR A 135 -6.03 -17.31 -1.79
CA THR A 135 -5.95 -15.86 -1.54
C THR A 135 -4.97 -15.48 -0.42
N CYS A 136 -5.01 -16.21 0.70
CA CYS A 136 -4.19 -15.97 1.89
C CYS A 136 -3.05 -17.00 2.03
N TYR A 137 -2.54 -17.55 0.92
CA TYR A 137 -1.42 -18.52 0.89
C TYR A 137 -1.68 -19.80 1.70
N GLY A 138 -2.95 -20.14 1.93
CA GLY A 138 -3.34 -21.28 2.76
C GLY A 138 -3.14 -21.07 4.27
N LEU A 139 -2.80 -19.86 4.70
CA LEU A 139 -2.58 -19.54 6.11
C LEU A 139 -3.87 -19.02 6.78
N SER A 140 -3.97 -19.28 8.09
CA SER A 140 -4.93 -18.60 8.94
C SER A 140 -4.51 -17.14 9.17
N LYS A 141 -5.44 -16.29 9.62
CA LYS A 141 -5.14 -14.89 9.98
C LYS A 141 -4.02 -14.73 11.00
N SER A 142 -4.00 -15.58 12.02
CA SER A 142 -2.97 -15.55 13.07
C SER A 142 -1.61 -16.03 12.56
N ALA A 143 -1.58 -17.06 11.70
CA ALA A 143 -0.36 -17.53 11.07
C ALA A 143 0.22 -16.47 10.12
N MET A 144 -0.62 -15.83 9.30
CA MET A 144 -0.22 -14.72 8.43
C MET A 144 0.33 -13.54 9.22
N THR A 145 -0.36 -13.14 10.30
CA THR A 145 0.10 -12.06 11.18
C THR A 145 1.45 -12.39 11.81
N SER A 146 1.66 -13.63 12.25
CA SER A 146 2.93 -14.09 12.82
C SER A 146 4.05 -14.08 11.78
N TRP A 147 3.74 -14.48 10.54
CA TRP A 147 4.68 -14.47 9.43
C TRP A 147 5.14 -13.05 9.08
N ILE A 148 4.20 -12.09 8.99
CA ILE A 148 4.51 -10.69 8.72
C ILE A 148 5.37 -10.10 9.84
N LYS A 149 5.06 -10.44 11.11
CA LYS A 149 5.86 -10.01 12.25
C LYS A 149 7.29 -10.57 12.19
N ASP A 150 7.45 -11.84 11.88
CA ASP A 150 8.75 -12.49 11.75
C ASP A 150 9.61 -11.85 10.65
N PHE A 151 9.01 -11.54 9.50
CA PHE A 151 9.67 -10.76 8.44
C PHE A 151 10.09 -9.37 8.93
N SER A 152 9.14 -8.62 9.53
CA SER A 152 9.34 -7.24 9.97
C SER A 152 10.42 -7.12 11.05
N ASP A 153 10.35 -7.96 12.07
CA ASP A 153 11.33 -8.00 13.17
C ASP A 153 12.73 -8.36 12.64
N THR A 154 12.81 -9.36 11.75
CA THR A 154 14.08 -9.77 11.14
C THR A 154 14.68 -8.66 10.30
N TYR A 155 13.86 -8.00 9.48
CA TYR A 155 14.29 -6.89 8.65
C TYR A 155 14.78 -5.71 9.50
N HIS A 156 14.03 -5.36 10.55
CA HIS A 156 14.41 -4.32 11.49
C HIS A 156 15.70 -4.65 12.24
N ALA A 157 15.87 -5.88 12.72
CA ALA A 157 17.09 -6.30 13.41
C ALA A 157 18.35 -6.20 12.52
N LYS A 158 18.21 -6.38 11.21
CA LYS A 158 19.32 -6.33 10.26
C LYS A 158 19.62 -4.95 9.69
N THR A 159 18.60 -4.10 9.57
CA THR A 159 18.71 -2.80 8.88
C THR A 159 18.53 -1.59 9.78
N GLY A 160 18.01 -1.79 10.99
CA GLY A 160 17.60 -0.70 11.89
C GLY A 160 16.33 0.03 11.45
N ARG A 161 15.59 -0.47 10.44
CA ARG A 161 14.35 0.12 9.95
C ARG A 161 13.27 -0.95 9.85
N CYS A 162 12.04 -0.64 10.27
CA CYS A 162 10.91 -1.49 9.96
C CYS A 162 10.60 -1.35 8.46
N PRO A 163 10.25 -2.46 7.76
CA PRO A 163 9.91 -2.36 6.36
C PRO A 163 8.60 -1.60 6.16
N THR A 164 8.43 -0.93 5.03
CA THR A 164 7.10 -0.49 4.59
C THR A 164 6.27 -1.72 4.26
N ILE A 165 4.98 -1.74 4.61
CA ILE A 165 4.06 -2.82 4.21
C ILE A 165 3.21 -2.32 3.05
N TYR A 166 3.35 -2.97 1.90
CA TYR A 166 2.47 -2.79 0.76
C TYR A 166 1.38 -3.85 0.77
N THR A 167 0.13 -3.43 0.59
CA THR A 167 -1.04 -4.31 0.53
C THR A 167 -2.30 -3.57 0.04
N THR A 168 -3.44 -4.26 -0.03
CA THR A 168 -4.77 -3.64 -0.17
C THR A 168 -5.53 -3.71 1.15
N THR A 169 -6.45 -2.77 1.39
CA THR A 169 -7.34 -2.82 2.57
C THR A 169 -8.13 -4.13 2.65
N ASP A 170 -8.58 -4.63 1.50
CA ASP A 170 -9.37 -5.86 1.40
C ASP A 170 -8.53 -7.09 1.75
N TRP A 171 -7.37 -7.25 1.11
CA TRP A 171 -6.47 -8.38 1.39
C TRP A 171 -6.06 -8.37 2.86
N TRP A 172 -5.69 -7.21 3.39
CA TRP A 172 -5.30 -7.08 4.79
C TRP A 172 -6.41 -7.51 5.74
N THR A 173 -7.65 -7.04 5.52
CA THR A 173 -8.80 -7.40 6.35
C THR A 173 -9.12 -8.89 6.27
N THR A 174 -9.01 -9.46 5.07
CA THR A 174 -9.35 -10.86 4.77
C THR A 174 -8.29 -11.83 5.29
N CYS A 175 -7.00 -11.53 5.12
CA CYS A 175 -5.90 -12.44 5.41
C CYS A 175 -5.19 -12.15 6.72
N THR A 176 -5.42 -11.00 7.36
CA THR A 176 -4.86 -10.68 8.69
C THR A 176 -5.94 -10.19 9.66
N GLY A 177 -6.66 -9.11 9.31
CA GLY A 177 -7.46 -8.32 10.25
C GLY A 177 -6.67 -7.73 11.42
N SER A 178 -5.34 -7.63 11.31
CA SER A 178 -4.45 -7.25 12.41
C SER A 178 -4.27 -5.73 12.50
N SER A 179 -4.17 -5.19 13.71
CA SER A 179 -3.76 -3.81 14.00
C SER A 179 -2.33 -3.69 14.56
N ALA A 180 -1.55 -4.77 14.53
CA ALA A 180 -0.28 -4.86 15.26
C ALA A 180 0.86 -3.99 14.72
N PHE A 181 0.73 -3.42 13.52
CA PHE A 181 1.85 -2.88 12.75
C PHE A 181 1.85 -1.35 12.59
N GLY A 182 0.74 -0.65 12.85
CA GLY A 182 0.63 0.78 12.52
C GLY A 182 1.54 1.70 13.34
N SER A 183 2.06 1.25 14.48
CA SER A 183 3.03 2.01 15.28
C SER A 183 4.49 1.86 14.83
N THR A 184 4.78 0.88 13.96
CA THR A 184 6.16 0.49 13.62
C THR A 184 6.40 0.46 12.11
N ASN A 185 5.47 -0.06 11.33
CA ASN A 185 5.56 -0.18 9.88
C ASN A 185 4.76 0.93 9.19
N ALA A 186 5.39 1.65 8.28
CA ALA A 186 4.66 2.54 7.38
C ALA A 186 3.79 1.71 6.42
N LEU A 187 2.58 2.18 6.12
CA LEU A 187 1.66 1.54 5.19
C LEU A 187 1.73 2.18 3.80
N TRP A 188 1.81 1.35 2.77
CA TRP A 188 1.66 1.72 1.36
C TRP A 188 0.44 0.97 0.80
N ILE A 189 -0.70 1.65 0.71
CA ILE A 189 -1.96 1.01 0.34
C ILE A 189 -2.23 1.16 -1.16
N ALA A 190 -2.35 0.02 -1.86
CA ALA A 190 -2.83 -0.02 -3.22
C ALA A 190 -4.34 0.26 -3.25
N ARG A 191 -4.70 1.37 -3.91
CA ARG A 191 -6.09 1.75 -4.17
C ARG A 191 -6.17 2.61 -5.43
N TYR A 192 -6.75 2.05 -6.48
CA TYR A 192 -6.91 2.76 -7.76
C TYR A 192 -8.21 3.57 -7.74
N SER A 193 -8.18 4.71 -7.05
CA SER A 193 -9.31 5.60 -6.84
C SER A 193 -8.86 7.05 -6.59
N SER A 194 -9.75 8.01 -6.84
CA SER A 194 -9.53 9.43 -6.50
C SER A 194 -9.76 9.75 -5.02
N SER A 195 -10.29 8.81 -4.24
CA SER A 195 -10.49 8.93 -2.79
C SER A 195 -9.66 7.91 -2.03
N VAL A 196 -9.23 8.26 -0.80
CA VAL A 196 -8.42 7.38 0.06
C VAL A 196 -9.18 6.12 0.48
N GLY A 197 -10.50 6.24 0.67
CA GLY A 197 -11.34 5.17 1.21
C GLY A 197 -10.94 4.72 2.61
N THR A 198 -11.42 3.55 2.99
CA THR A 198 -11.12 2.92 4.29
C THR A 198 -9.69 2.39 4.29
N LEU A 199 -8.93 2.78 5.31
CA LEU A 199 -7.61 2.22 5.59
C LEU A 199 -7.76 0.91 6.37
N PRO A 200 -6.83 -0.05 6.20
CA PRO A 200 -6.83 -1.24 7.05
C PRO A 200 -6.65 -0.88 8.53
N SER A 201 -7.07 -1.79 9.41
CA SER A 201 -6.73 -1.66 10.83
C SER A 201 -5.21 -1.70 11.02
N GLY A 202 -4.68 -0.83 11.87
CA GLY A 202 -3.23 -0.67 12.06
C GLY A 202 -2.86 0.79 12.20
#